data_AF-A0A0Q3HPA7-F1
#
_entry.id   AF-A0A0Q3HPA7-F1
#
_cell.length_a   1.000
_cell.length_b   1.000
_cell.length_c   1.000
_cell.angle_alpha   90.00
_cell.angle_beta   90.00
_cell.angle_gamma   90.00
#
_symmetry.space_group_name_H-M   'P 1'
#
loop_
_entity.id
_entity.type
_entity.pdbx_description
1 polymer ?
#
loop_
_entity_poly.entity_id
_entity_poly.type
_entity_poly.pdbx_seq_one_letter_code
_entity_poly.pdbx_strand_id
1 'polypeptide(L)'
;MQSIEIEKRKRYIEVKTTKSRKAINSNRFKLTPNEWDTAETLGDNYFIYCLTINEQSKNIFIIQNPVKQHELGNIKIDKNLVVEFSKTSGQWNKLLELHTKSCITFLGLWWYGCRHSRKF
;
A
#
# COMPACT_ATOMS: atom_id res chain seq x y z
N MET A 1 17.68 3.97 -31.39
CA MET A 1 16.99 2.84 -30.73
C MET A 1 15.85 3.40 -29.92
N GLN A 2 14.60 3.07 -30.27
CA GLN A 2 13.43 3.50 -29.54
C GLN A 2 12.89 2.29 -28.77
N SER A 3 12.90 2.38 -27.44
CA SER A 3 12.27 1.37 -26.59
C SER A 3 10.78 1.67 -26.53
N ILE A 4 9.97 0.78 -27.10
CA ILE A 4 8.51 0.85 -26.99
C ILE A 4 8.18 0.03 -25.73
N GLU A 5 7.74 0.69 -24.66
CA GLU A 5 7.13 0.02 -23.51
C GLU A 5 5.80 -0.61 -23.95
N ILE A 6 5.82 -1.93 -24.11
CA ILE A 6 4.66 -2.73 -24.48
C ILE A 6 3.84 -2.90 -23.18
N GLU A 7 2.78 -2.10 -23.08
CA GLU A 7 1.75 -2.01 -22.03
C GLU A 7 1.94 -0.97 -20.90
N LYS A 8 1.71 0.30 -21.23
CA LYS A 8 1.49 1.41 -20.27
C LYS A 8 0.11 1.36 -19.59
N ARG A 9 -0.30 0.23 -19.00
CA ARG A 9 -1.53 0.21 -18.18
C ARG A 9 -1.26 0.87 -16.83
N LYS A 10 -1.78 2.08 -16.65
CA LYS A 10 -1.69 2.82 -15.39
C LYS A 10 -2.45 2.06 -14.30
N ARG A 11 -1.80 1.85 -13.15
CA ARG A 11 -2.45 1.29 -11.95
C ARG A 11 -2.79 2.42 -10.99
N TYR A 12 -4.03 2.44 -10.53
CA TYR A 12 -4.52 3.35 -9.51
C TYR A 12 -4.63 2.54 -8.21
N ILE A 13 -3.91 2.98 -7.18
CA ILE A 13 -3.74 2.20 -5.94
C ILE A 13 -4.33 2.98 -4.77
N GLU A 14 -5.29 2.35 -4.11
CA GLU A 14 -5.85 2.78 -2.84
C GLU A 14 -5.28 1.91 -1.72
N VAL A 15 -4.72 2.51 -0.66
CA VAL A 15 -4.05 1.77 0.42
C VAL A 15 -4.90 1.79 1.68
N LYS A 16 -5.28 0.61 2.17
CA LYS A 16 -5.99 0.45 3.45
C LYS A 16 -5.09 -0.27 4.44
N THR A 17 -5.01 0.22 5.67
CA THR A 17 -4.22 -0.43 6.73
C THR A 17 -5.14 -1.09 7.74
N THR A 18 -4.81 -2.32 8.11
CA THR A 18 -5.50 -3.03 9.21
C THR A 18 -4.52 -3.15 10.37
N LYS A 19 -4.69 -2.30 11.39
CA LYS A 19 -3.94 -2.40 12.65
C LYS A 19 -4.68 -3.37 13.56
N SER A 20 -4.34 -4.66 13.51
CA SER A 20 -4.93 -5.60 14.46
C SER A 20 -4.13 -5.62 15.76
N ARG A 21 -4.79 -5.30 16.89
CA ARG A 21 -4.21 -5.41 18.25
C ARG A 21 -4.40 -6.80 18.87
N LYS A 22 -5.20 -7.66 18.25
CA LYS A 22 -5.47 -9.05 18.65
C LYS A 22 -5.36 -9.94 17.42
N ALA A 23 -5.08 -11.23 17.57
CA ALA A 23 -5.00 -12.20 16.47
C ALA A 23 -6.30 -12.43 15.66
N ILE A 24 -7.27 -11.51 15.73
CA ILE A 24 -8.45 -11.50 14.87
C ILE A 24 -8.02 -10.81 13.57
N ASN A 25 -7.76 -11.61 12.55
CA ASN A 25 -7.56 -11.13 11.19
C ASN A 25 -8.89 -10.53 10.69
N SER A 26 -9.14 -9.25 10.94
CA SER A 26 -10.29 -8.60 10.33
C SER A 26 -9.98 -8.36 8.86
N ASN A 27 -10.49 -9.20 7.97
CA ASN A 27 -10.46 -8.96 6.52
C ASN A 27 -11.48 -7.89 6.14
N ARG A 28 -11.48 -6.76 6.85
CA ARG A 28 -12.46 -5.69 6.71
C ARG A 28 -11.76 -4.36 6.57
N PHE A 29 -12.27 -3.52 5.69
CA PHE A 29 -11.85 -2.13 5.55
C PHE A 29 -13.06 -1.28 5.14
N LYS A 30 -12.96 0.03 5.39
CA LYS A 30 -14.00 0.98 5.00
C LYS A 30 -13.59 1.67 3.70
N LEU A 31 -14.52 1.78 2.76
CA LEU A 31 -14.42 2.65 1.61
C LEU A 31 -15.19 3.96 1.85
N THR A 32 -14.71 5.03 1.24
CA THR A 32 -15.52 6.25 1.05
C THR A 32 -16.36 6.11 -0.22
N PRO A 33 -17.49 6.83 -0.34
CA PRO A 33 -18.30 6.79 -1.57
C PRO A 33 -17.47 7.13 -2.82
N ASN A 34 -16.63 8.17 -2.74
CA ASN A 34 -15.76 8.57 -3.85
C ASN A 34 -14.76 7.47 -4.27
N GLU A 35 -14.24 6.68 -3.32
CA GLU A 35 -13.38 5.54 -3.65
C GLU A 35 -14.14 4.44 -4.39
N TRP A 36 -15.40 4.19 -4.01
CA TRP A 36 -16.27 3.24 -4.70
C TRP A 36 -16.60 3.71 -6.12
N ASP A 37 -17.05 4.96 -6.27
CA ASP A 37 -17.38 5.57 -7.56
C ASP A 37 -16.16 5.59 -8.50
N THR A 38 -14.97 5.87 -7.94
CA THR A 38 -13.70 5.81 -8.66
C THR A 38 -13.38 4.38 -9.11
N ALA A 39 -13.64 3.38 -8.27
CA ALA A 39 -13.43 1.98 -8.62
C ALA A 39 -14.38 1.50 -9.73
N GLU A 40 -15.64 1.95 -9.73
CA GLU A 40 -16.60 1.71 -10.82
C GLU A 40 -16.10 2.29 -12.15
N THR A 41 -15.51 3.49 -12.10
CA THR A 41 -14.99 4.17 -13.31
C THR A 41 -13.71 3.51 -13.84
N LEU A 42 -12.78 3.12 -12.96
CA LEU A 42 -11.44 2.67 -13.34
C LEU A 42 -11.34 1.14 -13.53
N GLY A 43 -12.25 0.36 -12.95
CA GLY A 43 -12.38 -1.09 -13.14
C GLY A 43 -11.07 -1.85 -12.93
N ASP A 44 -10.60 -2.54 -13.97
CA ASP A 44 -9.39 -3.38 -13.93
C ASP A 44 -8.09 -2.60 -13.69
N ASN A 45 -8.12 -1.27 -13.77
CA ASN A 45 -6.98 -0.42 -13.45
C ASN A 45 -6.97 0.05 -11.98
N TYR A 46 -8.01 -0.26 -11.20
CA TYR A 46 -8.12 0.10 -9.78
C TYR A 46 -7.76 -1.07 -8.87
N PHE A 47 -6.90 -0.78 -7.89
CA PHE A 47 -6.35 -1.76 -6.97
C PHE A 47 -6.48 -1.28 -5.53
N ILE A 48 -6.95 -2.15 -4.65
CA ILE A 48 -6.93 -1.92 -3.21
C ILE A 48 -5.82 -2.75 -2.59
N TYR A 49 -4.93 -2.07 -1.87
CA TYR A 49 -3.77 -2.64 -1.20
C TYR A 49 -4.07 -2.67 0.30
N CYS A 50 -4.46 -3.83 0.82
CA CYS A 50 -4.73 -4.05 2.24
C CYS A 50 -3.42 -4.42 2.95
N LEU A 51 -2.81 -3.46 3.64
CA LEU A 51 -1.58 -3.66 4.40
C LEU A 51 -1.88 -4.17 5.81
N THR A 52 -1.37 -5.36 6.11
CA THR A 52 -1.38 -5.96 7.45
C THR A 52 0.03 -5.90 8.03
N ILE A 53 0.16 -5.22 9.18
CA ILE A 53 1.41 -5.08 9.90
C ILE A 53 1.30 -5.87 11.21
N ASN A 54 2.10 -6.92 11.33
CA ASN A 54 2.28 -7.68 12.55
C ASN A 54 3.69 -7.41 13.10
N GLU A 55 3.94 -7.74 14.37
CA GLU A 55 5.26 -7.56 15.01
C GLU A 55 6.41 -8.23 14.25
N GLN A 56 6.13 -9.34 13.56
CA GLN A 56 7.14 -10.18 12.89
C GLN A 56 7.13 -10.06 11.36
N SER A 57 6.05 -9.53 10.77
CA SER A 57 5.89 -9.53 9.31
C SER A 57 4.95 -8.44 8.82
N LYS A 58 5.27 -7.88 7.64
CA LYS A 58 4.38 -7.02 6.87
C LYS A 58 3.88 -7.78 5.64
N ASN A 59 2.58 -7.97 5.55
CA ASN A 59 1.93 -8.66 4.44
C ASN A 59 0.97 -7.68 3.75
N ILE A 60 0.83 -7.82 2.43
CA ILE A 60 -0.10 -7.02 1.65
C ILE A 60 -1.04 -7.93 0.88
N PHE A 61 -2.34 -7.69 1.00
CA PHE A 61 -3.36 -8.35 0.21
C PHE A 61 -3.86 -7.39 -0.87
N ILE A 62 -3.80 -7.83 -2.12
CA ILE A 62 -4.12 -6.99 -3.29
C ILE A 62 -5.44 -7.45 -3.90
N ILE A 63 -6.41 -6.54 -3.96
CA ILE A 63 -7.71 -6.73 -4.62
C ILE A 63 -7.71 -5.89 -5.88
N GLN A 64 -7.91 -6.52 -7.04
CA GLN A 64 -8.08 -5.83 -8.32
C GLN A 64 -9.56 -5.76 -8.67
N ASN A 65 -10.02 -4.60 -9.15
CA ASN A 65 -11.40 -4.34 -9.54
C ASN A 65 -12.39 -4.78 -8.45
N PRO A 66 -12.46 -4.04 -7.32
CA PRO A 66 -13.29 -4.43 -6.18
C PRO A 66 -14.77 -4.52 -6.56
N VAL A 67 -15.23 -3.72 -7.52
CA VAL A 67 -16.62 -3.76 -8.03
C VAL A 67 -16.91 -5.11 -8.66
N LYS A 68 -16.06 -5.57 -9.57
CA LYS A 68 -16.18 -6.92 -10.15
C LYS A 68 -16.08 -8.02 -9.10
N GLN A 69 -15.20 -7.87 -8.10
CA GLN A 69 -15.13 -8.84 -7.00
C GLN A 69 -16.41 -8.88 -6.17
N HIS A 70 -17.14 -7.75 -6.07
CA HIS A 70 -18.42 -7.69 -5.39
C HIS A 70 -19.51 -8.40 -6.18
N GLU A 71 -19.58 -8.15 -7.49
CA GLU A 71 -20.50 -8.83 -8.42
C GLU A 71 -20.30 -10.34 -8.43
N LEU A 72 -19.03 -10.79 -8.34
CA LEU A 72 -18.67 -12.21 -8.24
C LEU A 72 -18.93 -12.81 -6.84
N GLY A 73 -19.32 -12.01 -5.86
CA GLY A 73 -19.55 -12.45 -4.48
C GLY A 73 -18.29 -12.76 -3.67
N ASN A 74 -17.10 -12.41 -4.19
CA ASN A 74 -15.83 -12.62 -3.51
C ASN A 74 -15.59 -11.58 -2.38
N ILE A 75 -16.21 -10.40 -2.49
CA ILE A 75 -16.30 -9.40 -1.42
C ILE A 75 -17.75 -9.07 -1.07
N LYS A 76 -17.99 -8.83 0.21
CA LYS A 76 -19.29 -8.36 0.73
C LYS A 76 -19.14 -6.89 1.12
N ILE A 77 -20.16 -6.10 0.84
CA ILE A 77 -20.18 -4.67 1.17
C ILE A 77 -21.46 -4.39 1.93
N ASP A 78 -21.34 -3.72 3.08
CA ASP A 78 -22.50 -3.28 3.86
C ASP A 78 -22.95 -1.85 3.48
N LYS A 79 -24.06 -1.41 4.06
CA LYS A 79 -24.64 -0.07 3.82
C LYS A 79 -23.70 1.08 4.22
N ASN A 80 -22.68 0.83 5.03
CA ASN A 80 -21.70 1.81 5.49
C ASN A 80 -20.40 1.74 4.67
N LEU A 81 -20.41 1.03 3.54
CA LEU A 81 -19.26 0.77 2.67
C LEU A 81 -18.12 0.06 3.41
N VAL A 82 -18.45 -0.77 4.41
CA VAL A 82 -17.48 -1.70 4.99
C VAL A 82 -17.41 -2.91 4.09
N VAL A 83 -16.24 -3.08 3.48
CA VAL A 83 -15.91 -4.25 2.67
C VAL A 83 -15.41 -5.35 3.58
N GLU A 84 -15.94 -6.56 3.41
CA GLU A 84 -15.40 -7.80 3.95
C GLU A 84 -14.90 -8.67 2.79
N PHE A 85 -13.62 -9.02 2.82
CA PHE A 85 -12.96 -9.73 1.73
C PHE A 85 -12.51 -11.13 2.14
N SER A 86 -12.51 -12.03 1.18
CA SER A 86 -12.12 -13.43 1.36
C SER A 86 -10.74 -13.69 0.75
N LYS A 87 -10.23 -14.92 0.87
CA LYS A 87 -8.94 -15.28 0.25
C LYS A 87 -9.02 -15.31 -1.29
N THR A 88 -10.21 -15.45 -1.87
CA THR A 88 -10.40 -15.56 -3.33
C THR A 88 -10.52 -14.20 -4.02
N SER A 89 -10.78 -13.12 -3.26
CA SER A 89 -10.95 -11.78 -3.84
C SER A 89 -9.65 -11.10 -4.27
N GLY A 90 -8.50 -11.74 -4.07
CA GLY A 90 -7.20 -11.10 -4.24
C GLY A 90 -6.03 -12.03 -3.97
N GLN A 91 -4.84 -11.46 -3.91
CA GLN A 91 -3.58 -12.20 -3.75
C GLN A 91 -2.74 -11.64 -2.59
N TRP A 92 -2.19 -12.54 -1.79
CA TRP A 92 -1.23 -12.19 -0.74
C TRP A 92 0.18 -12.05 -1.30
N ASN A 93 0.85 -10.97 -0.94
CA ASN A 93 2.27 -10.75 -1.22
C ASN A 93 2.99 -10.41 0.08
N LYS A 94 4.23 -10.89 0.21
CA LYS A 94 5.11 -10.49 1.31
C LYS A 94 5.71 -9.14 0.96
N LEU A 95 5.64 -8.18 1.88
CA LEU A 95 6.33 -6.91 1.67
C LEU A 95 7.82 -7.13 1.92
N LEU A 96 8.63 -6.97 0.87
CA LEU A 96 10.08 -6.98 1.01
C LEU A 96 10.48 -5.66 1.67
N GLU A 97 11.11 -5.74 2.84
CA GLU A 97 11.79 -4.58 3.40
C GLU A 97 13.09 -4.37 2.61
N LEU A 98 13.16 -3.26 1.87
CA LEU A 98 14.44 -2.77 1.39
C LEU A 98 15.21 -2.30 2.62
N HIS A 99 16.10 -3.13 3.14
CA HIS A 99 17.14 -2.67 4.04
C HIS A 99 18.06 -1.73 3.27
N THR A 100 17.78 -0.43 3.29
CA THR A 100 18.79 0.58 2.97
C THR A 100 19.81 0.63 4.11
N LYS A 101 20.61 -0.43 4.25
CA LYS A 101 21.90 -0.38 4.94
C LYS A 101 22.97 -0.10 3.87
N SER A 102 23.05 1.14 3.41
CA SER A 102 24.22 1.67 2.69
C SER A 102 24.00 3.14 2.42
N CYS A 103 24.45 3.99 3.35
CA CYS A 103 25.22 5.22 3.11
C CYS A 103 25.20 6.12 4.36
N ILE A 104 25.75 5.66 5.50
CA ILE A 104 26.30 6.58 6.51
C ILE A 104 27.47 5.87 7.21
N THR A 105 28.59 5.74 6.51
CA THR A 105 29.92 5.59 7.12
C THR A 105 30.97 5.86 6.04
N PHE A 106 31.27 7.13 5.82
CA PHE A 106 32.63 7.51 5.45
C PHE A 106 33.31 7.99 6.73
N LEU A 107 34.23 7.18 7.23
CA LEU A 107 35.23 7.59 8.20
C LEU A 107 36.12 8.68 7.60
N GLY A 108 36.55 9.63 8.42
CA GLY A 108 37.73 10.43 8.14
C GLY A 108 37.74 11.78 8.85
N LEU A 109 38.40 11.82 10.00
CA LEU A 109 38.77 13.04 10.72
C LEU A 109 39.27 14.14 9.77
N TRP A 110 38.74 15.36 9.86
CA TRP A 110 39.52 16.58 9.71
C TRP A 110 39.02 17.60 10.74
N TRP A 111 39.80 17.74 11.79
CA TRP A 111 39.68 18.72 12.85
C TRP A 111 40.59 19.89 12.45
N TYR A 112 40.03 21.03 12.04
CA TYR A 112 40.69 22.35 12.14
C TYR A 112 39.61 23.44 12.05
N GLY A 113 39.46 24.18 13.13
CA GLY A 113 38.51 25.28 13.22
C GLY A 113 38.99 26.56 12.53
N CYS A 114 38.05 27.46 12.24
CA CYS A 114 38.31 28.90 12.19
C CYS A 114 37.04 29.72 12.51
N ARG A 115 36.96 30.13 13.77
CA ARG A 115 36.61 31.46 14.33
C ARG A 115 35.71 32.47 13.55
N HIS A 116 34.86 33.09 14.37
CA HIS A 116 34.47 34.51 14.46
C HIS A 116 33.07 34.97 13.99
N SER A 117 32.20 35.16 15.00
CA SER A 117 31.60 36.45 15.43
C SER A 117 30.67 37.24 14.49
N ARG A 118 29.42 37.39 14.93
CA ARG A 118 28.71 38.67 15.21
C ARG A 118 27.31 38.37 15.78
N LYS A 119 27.08 38.63 17.08
CA LYS A 119 26.28 39.75 17.64
C LYS A 119 24.85 39.84 17.10
N PHE A 120 23.85 39.51 17.92
CA PHE A 120 23.14 40.45 18.80
C PHE A 120 22.73 39.73 20.10
#